data_AF-A0A251XGS2-F1
#
_entry.id   AF-A0A251XGS2-F1
#
_cell.length_a   1.000
_cell.length_b   1.000
_cell.length_c   1.000
_cell.angle_alpha   90.00
_cell.angle_beta   90.00
_cell.angle_gamma   90.00
#
_symmetry.space_group_name_H-M   'P 1'
#
loop_
_entity.id
_entity.type
_entity.pdbx_description
1 polymer ?
#
loop_
_entity_poly.entity_id
_entity_poly.type
_entity_poly.pdbx_seq_one_letter_code
_entity_poly.pdbx_strand_id
1 'polypeptide(L)'
;MAADVDVPCAPSARLSGGGQCSDGQHAFLPPPKGPSKPADPVPVVAAVPAVSLADVAQFVPRDASIRSQPNGWAIVGAPVNLFTDATPQVVDGVLLGRPAQVRFVPVSFAWDHGDGTSTTVVGPGASWRELGQQDFTPTDTSHVYESVGIGRCR
;
A
#
# COMPACT_ATOMS: atom_id res chain seq x y z
N MET A 1 32.02 -48.13 -14.90
CA MET A 1 33.09 -49.12 -14.68
C MET A 1 34.41 -48.41 -14.92
N ALA A 2 34.98 -47.80 -13.88
CA ALA A 2 36.37 -47.32 -13.97
C ALA A 2 37.25 -48.57 -13.94
N ALA A 3 38.11 -48.73 -14.94
CA ALA A 3 39.03 -49.85 -14.99
C ALA A 3 40.07 -49.63 -13.88
N ASP A 4 39.91 -50.33 -12.77
CA ASP A 4 40.97 -50.58 -11.81
C ASP A 4 41.94 -51.52 -12.51
N VAL A 5 42.95 -50.96 -13.19
CA VAL A 5 44.01 -51.74 -13.81
C VAL A 5 45.19 -51.68 -12.85
N ASP A 6 45.39 -52.77 -12.11
CA ASP A 6 46.61 -53.01 -11.32
C ASP A 6 47.81 -53.14 -12.28
N VAL A 7 48.37 -52.00 -12.69
CA VAL A 7 49.61 -51.94 -13.45
C VAL A 7 50.76 -51.81 -12.45
N PRO A 8 51.69 -52.78 -12.36
CA PRO A 8 52.86 -52.62 -11.50
C PRO A 8 53.69 -51.44 -11.98
N CYS A 9 53.87 -50.45 -11.12
CA CYS A 9 54.64 -49.23 -11.38
C CYS A 9 55.80 -49.09 -10.39
N ALA A 10 56.88 -48.41 -10.79
CA ALA A 10 57.99 -48.16 -9.88
C ALA A 10 57.59 -47.14 -8.79
N PRO A 11 57.95 -47.36 -7.52
CA PRO A 11 57.61 -46.44 -6.44
C PRO A 11 58.24 -45.07 -6.70
N SER A 12 57.45 -44.00 -6.51
CA SER A 12 57.80 -42.60 -6.78
C SER A 12 57.94 -42.21 -8.26
N ALA A 13 57.56 -43.08 -9.21
CA ALA A 13 57.52 -42.71 -10.62
C ALA A 13 56.35 -41.74 -10.92
N ARG A 14 56.63 -40.70 -11.70
CA ARG A 14 55.58 -39.88 -12.34
C ARG A 14 55.16 -40.54 -13.64
N LEU A 15 53.86 -40.81 -13.79
CA LEU A 15 53.28 -41.33 -15.03
C LEU A 15 53.11 -40.18 -16.04
N SER A 16 53.16 -40.48 -17.34
CA SER A 16 52.99 -39.48 -18.41
C SER A 16 51.68 -38.66 -18.33
N GLY A 17 50.68 -39.14 -17.58
CA GLY A 17 49.42 -38.44 -17.30
C GLY A 17 49.40 -37.56 -16.03
N GLY A 18 50.54 -37.35 -15.37
CA GLY A 18 50.65 -36.50 -14.17
C GLY A 18 50.26 -37.16 -12.84
N GLY A 19 49.85 -38.45 -12.86
CA GLY A 19 49.59 -39.24 -11.66
C GLY A 19 50.88 -39.70 -10.97
N GLN A 20 50.79 -39.90 -9.65
CA GLN A 20 51.89 -40.36 -8.80
C GLN A 20 51.62 -41.79 -8.30
N CYS A 21 52.62 -42.67 -8.44
CA CYS A 21 52.60 -44.03 -7.88
C CYS A 21 53.35 -44.06 -6.55
N SER A 22 52.63 -44.12 -5.43
CA SER A 22 53.22 -44.08 -4.08
C SER A 22 53.54 -45.45 -3.49
N ASP A 23 52.79 -46.50 -3.86
CA ASP A 23 52.88 -47.85 -3.28
C ASP A 23 53.35 -48.94 -4.27
N GLY A 24 53.59 -48.58 -5.53
CA GLY A 24 54.03 -49.48 -6.58
C GLY A 24 52.96 -50.43 -7.13
N GLN A 25 51.70 -50.27 -6.69
CA GLN A 25 50.56 -51.10 -7.09
C GLN A 25 49.41 -50.24 -7.66
N HIS A 26 49.19 -49.02 -7.17
CA HIS A 26 48.05 -48.18 -7.56
C HIS A 26 48.45 -46.83 -8.13
N ALA A 27 47.92 -46.52 -9.32
CA ALA A 27 48.09 -45.22 -9.99
C ALA A 27 46.90 -44.29 -9.68
N PHE A 28 47.13 -43.22 -8.93
CA PHE A 28 46.11 -42.18 -8.71
C PHE A 28 46.08 -41.20 -9.89
N LEU A 29 45.09 -41.35 -10.76
CA LEU A 29 44.81 -40.42 -11.86
C LEU A 29 44.00 -39.22 -11.36
N PRO A 30 44.23 -38.00 -11.88
CA PRO A 30 43.39 -36.85 -11.56
C PRO A 30 41.96 -37.07 -12.09
N PRO A 31 40.93 -36.47 -11.44
CA PRO A 31 39.55 -36.61 -11.86
C PRO A 31 39.38 -36.11 -13.30
N PRO A 32 38.61 -36.82 -14.16
CA PRO A 32 38.35 -36.38 -15.51
C PRO A 32 37.62 -35.03 -15.49
N LYS A 33 38.14 -34.04 -16.23
CA LYS A 33 37.43 -32.77 -16.45
C LYS A 33 36.29 -33.03 -17.45
N GLY A 34 35.10 -33.31 -16.93
CA GLY A 34 33.89 -33.43 -17.75
C GLY A 34 33.45 -32.08 -18.31
N PRO A 35 32.76 -32.04 -19.46
CA PRO A 35 32.16 -30.81 -19.97
C PRO A 35 31.06 -30.32 -19.02
N SER A 36 31.06 -29.04 -18.69
CA SER A 36 29.96 -28.42 -17.95
C SER A 36 28.71 -28.36 -18.83
N LYS A 37 27.58 -28.83 -18.30
CA LYS A 37 26.28 -28.74 -19.00
C LYS A 37 25.89 -27.26 -19.16
N PRO A 38 25.48 -26.79 -20.35
CA PRO A 38 24.91 -25.46 -20.51
C PRO A 38 23.66 -25.31 -19.65
N ALA A 39 23.52 -24.16 -18.97
CA ALA A 39 22.34 -23.87 -18.18
C ALA A 39 21.10 -23.76 -19.07
N ASP A 40 19.99 -24.35 -18.63
CA ASP A 40 18.70 -24.21 -19.32
C ASP A 40 18.24 -22.73 -19.26
N PRO A 41 17.68 -22.16 -20.35
CA PRO A 41 17.17 -20.80 -20.32
C PRO A 41 16.03 -20.66 -19.30
N VAL A 42 16.14 -19.68 -18.41
CA VAL A 42 15.09 -19.36 -17.42
C VAL A 42 13.87 -18.78 -18.16
N PRO A 43 12.63 -19.28 -17.94
CA PRO A 43 11.44 -18.69 -18.55
C PRO A 43 11.25 -17.25 -18.09
N VAL A 44 11.07 -16.34 -19.04
CA VAL A 44 10.76 -14.93 -18.74
C VAL A 44 9.31 -14.85 -18.28
N VAL A 45 9.07 -14.58 -16.99
CA VAL A 45 7.72 -14.37 -16.46
C VAL A 45 7.23 -12.99 -16.91
N ALA A 46 6.11 -12.95 -17.64
CA ALA A 46 5.48 -11.69 -18.02
C ALA A 46 5.03 -10.92 -16.77
N ALA A 47 5.40 -9.63 -16.68
CA ALA A 47 5.02 -8.79 -15.56
C ALA A 47 3.51 -8.57 -15.54
N VAL A 48 2.86 -8.86 -14.41
CA VAL A 48 1.45 -8.56 -14.19
C VAL A 48 1.31 -7.03 -14.02
N PRO A 49 0.37 -6.36 -14.71
CA PRO A 49 0.16 -4.93 -14.51
C PRO A 49 -0.19 -4.66 -13.04
N ALA A 50 0.50 -3.71 -12.41
CA ALA A 50 0.18 -3.27 -11.06
C ALA A 50 -1.03 -2.32 -11.10
N VAL A 51 -1.83 -2.30 -10.03
CA VAL A 51 -2.88 -1.30 -9.84
C VAL A 51 -2.21 0.05 -9.58
N SER A 52 -2.57 1.05 -10.38
CA SER A 52 -2.09 2.43 -10.23
C SER A 52 -3.11 3.30 -9.50
N LEU A 53 -2.68 4.48 -9.04
CA LEU A 53 -3.60 5.46 -8.45
C LEU A 53 -4.64 5.95 -9.48
N ALA A 54 -4.28 6.00 -10.77
CA ALA A 54 -5.22 6.33 -11.84
C ALA A 54 -6.32 5.27 -12.00
N ASP A 55 -6.01 4.01 -11.70
CA ASP A 55 -7.01 2.93 -11.69
C ASP A 55 -7.98 3.04 -10.51
N VAL A 56 -7.56 3.64 -9.40
CA VAL A 56 -8.43 3.89 -8.25
C VAL A 56 -9.23 5.18 -8.42
N ALA A 57 -8.66 6.21 -9.06
CA ALA A 57 -9.27 7.52 -9.24
C ALA A 57 -10.53 7.53 -10.13
N GLN A 58 -10.77 6.46 -10.88
CA GLN A 58 -11.99 6.25 -11.67
C GLN A 58 -13.19 5.81 -10.81
N PHE A 59 -12.98 5.46 -9.55
CA PHE A 59 -14.04 5.18 -8.58
C PHE A 59 -14.38 6.46 -7.83
N VAL A 60 -15.68 6.77 -7.73
CA VAL A 60 -16.16 7.99 -7.08
C VAL A 60 -17.10 7.59 -5.93
N PRO A 61 -16.80 7.94 -4.67
CA PRO A 61 -17.74 7.76 -3.57
C PRO A 61 -18.94 8.71 -3.73
N ARG A 62 -20.07 8.42 -3.08
CA ARG A 62 -21.17 9.40 -3.00
C ARG A 62 -20.69 10.65 -2.27
N ASP A 63 -21.29 11.78 -2.64
CA ASP A 63 -21.14 13.01 -1.91
C ASP A 63 -21.68 12.88 -0.47
N ALA A 64 -21.07 13.64 0.43
CA ALA A 64 -21.53 13.81 1.80
C ALA A 64 -22.32 15.11 1.94
N SER A 65 -23.32 15.12 2.82
CA SER A 65 -24.11 16.33 3.10
C SER A 65 -23.61 17.03 4.34
N ILE A 66 -23.41 18.34 4.24
CA ILE A 66 -23.11 19.22 5.39
C ILE A 66 -24.41 19.69 6.04
N ARG A 67 -24.42 19.72 7.37
CA ARG A 67 -25.50 20.24 8.20
C ARG A 67 -24.95 21.22 9.24
N SER A 68 -25.79 22.18 9.63
CA SER A 68 -25.47 23.15 10.67
C SER A 68 -26.53 23.13 11.78
N GLN A 69 -26.12 23.53 12.97
CA GLN A 69 -27.00 23.83 14.09
C GLN A 69 -26.61 25.20 14.69
N PRO A 70 -27.52 26.20 14.66
CA PRO A 70 -28.86 26.15 14.08
C PRO A 70 -28.87 25.91 12.55
N ASN A 71 -29.97 25.35 12.03
CA ASN A 71 -30.04 24.93 10.64
C ASN A 71 -30.17 26.12 9.68
N GLY A 72 -29.11 26.40 8.91
CA GLY A 72 -29.12 27.41 7.85
C GLY A 72 -29.02 28.86 8.33
N TRP A 73 -28.76 29.11 9.62
CA TRP A 73 -28.58 30.47 10.15
C TRP A 73 -27.67 30.46 11.39
N ALA A 74 -27.11 31.63 11.71
CA ALA A 74 -26.20 31.85 12.83
C ALA A 74 -26.64 33.09 13.64
N ILE A 75 -26.32 33.09 14.94
CA ILE A 75 -26.34 34.30 15.78
C ILE A 75 -24.89 34.79 15.86
N VAL A 76 -24.66 36.06 15.56
CA VAL A 76 -23.33 36.66 15.69
C VAL A 76 -22.82 36.48 17.13
N GLY A 77 -21.60 35.98 17.26
CA GLY A 77 -20.98 35.71 18.56
C GLY A 77 -21.45 34.42 19.26
N ALA A 78 -22.37 33.64 18.67
CA ALA A 78 -22.78 32.35 19.20
C ALA A 78 -22.18 31.17 18.40
N PRO A 79 -21.91 30.01 19.04
CA PRO A 79 -21.44 28.83 18.32
C PRO A 79 -22.46 28.28 17.32
N VAL A 80 -21.99 28.05 16.10
CA VAL A 80 -22.67 27.25 15.07
C VAL A 80 -21.96 25.91 14.97
N ASN A 81 -22.66 24.82 15.28
CA ASN A 81 -22.12 23.48 15.15
C ASN A 81 -22.27 22.98 13.71
N LEU A 82 -21.18 22.50 13.11
CA LEU A 82 -21.15 21.95 11.75
C LEU A 82 -20.86 20.45 11.78
N PHE A 83 -21.53 19.66 10.96
CA PHE A 83 -21.28 18.22 10.88
C PHE A 83 -21.72 17.64 9.54
N THR A 84 -21.18 16.48 9.18
CA THR A 84 -21.41 15.82 7.90
C THR A 84 -21.77 14.34 8.06
N ASP A 85 -22.44 13.76 7.06
CA ASP A 85 -22.68 12.31 6.99
C ASP A 85 -21.63 11.52 6.21
N ALA A 86 -20.45 12.12 6.03
CA ALA A 86 -19.30 11.45 5.45
C ALA A 86 -18.89 10.26 6.32
N THR A 87 -19.02 9.07 5.75
CA THR A 87 -18.65 7.79 6.35
C THR A 87 -17.78 7.00 5.39
N PRO A 88 -17.08 5.94 5.85
CA PRO A 88 -16.41 5.03 4.95
C PRO A 88 -17.37 4.44 3.92
N GLN A 89 -16.93 4.36 2.66
CA GLN A 89 -17.73 3.84 1.55
C GLN A 89 -16.94 2.79 0.79
N VAL A 90 -17.63 1.75 0.32
CA VAL A 90 -17.09 0.76 -0.58
C VAL A 90 -17.80 0.91 -1.91
N VAL A 91 -17.02 1.03 -2.99
CA VAL A 91 -17.51 1.14 -4.36
C VAL A 91 -17.06 -0.10 -5.11
N ASP A 92 -18.02 -0.88 -5.61
CA ASP A 92 -17.75 -2.01 -6.49
C ASP A 92 -17.46 -1.54 -7.91
N GLY A 93 -16.60 -2.26 -8.62
CA GLY A 93 -16.32 -1.99 -10.02
C GLY A 93 -15.29 -2.96 -10.60
N VAL A 94 -14.53 -2.50 -11.58
CA VAL A 94 -13.57 -3.33 -12.32
C VAL A 94 -12.18 -2.69 -12.26
N LEU A 95 -11.19 -3.46 -11.83
CA LEU A 95 -9.77 -3.12 -11.89
C LEU A 95 -9.06 -4.13 -12.78
N LEU A 96 -8.34 -3.65 -13.80
CA LEU A 96 -7.55 -4.51 -14.71
C LEU A 96 -8.36 -5.68 -15.30
N GLY A 97 -9.63 -5.43 -15.63
CA GLY A 97 -10.54 -6.42 -16.21
C GLY A 97 -11.14 -7.43 -15.22
N ARG A 98 -10.99 -7.21 -13.90
CA ARG A 98 -11.52 -8.10 -12.85
C ARG A 98 -12.42 -7.34 -11.87
N PRO A 99 -13.48 -7.98 -11.32
CA PRO A 99 -14.27 -7.38 -10.25
C PRO A 99 -13.40 -7.00 -9.06
N ALA A 100 -13.63 -5.80 -8.51
CA ALA A 100 -12.90 -5.26 -7.38
C ALA A 100 -13.77 -4.35 -6.52
N GLN A 101 -13.29 -4.10 -5.29
CA GLN A 101 -13.89 -3.19 -4.33
C GLN A 101 -12.87 -2.13 -3.93
N VAL A 102 -13.26 -0.87 -4.02
CA VAL A 102 -12.45 0.27 -3.57
C VAL A 102 -13.09 0.87 -2.32
N ARG A 103 -12.33 0.93 -1.22
CA ARG A 103 -12.77 1.50 0.04
C ARG A 103 -12.22 2.91 0.25
N PHE A 104 -13.10 3.89 0.34
CA PHE A 104 -12.80 5.27 0.68
C PHE A 104 -13.04 5.48 2.19
N VAL A 105 -12.03 5.98 2.90
CA VAL A 105 -12.09 6.28 4.34
C VAL A 105 -11.71 7.74 4.54
N PRO A 106 -12.63 8.61 4.98
CA PRO A 106 -12.29 9.98 5.37
C PRO A 106 -11.30 9.97 6.54
N VAL A 107 -10.22 10.74 6.43
CA VAL A 107 -9.19 10.87 7.47
C VAL A 107 -9.03 12.30 7.99
N SER A 108 -9.56 13.27 7.24
CA SER A 108 -9.57 14.68 7.61
C SER A 108 -10.80 15.37 7.01
N PHE A 109 -11.28 16.39 7.70
CA PHE A 109 -12.42 17.23 7.30
C PHE A 109 -11.98 18.68 7.33
N ALA A 110 -11.94 19.32 6.17
CA ALA A 110 -11.72 20.75 6.04
C ALA A 110 -13.08 21.44 5.92
N TRP A 111 -13.27 22.48 6.70
CA TRP A 111 -14.47 23.32 6.73
C TRP A 111 -14.09 24.69 6.23
N ASP A 112 -14.68 25.12 5.10
CA ASP A 112 -14.71 26.53 4.72
C ASP A 112 -15.97 27.14 5.35
N HIS A 113 -15.81 28.14 6.22
CA HIS A 113 -16.94 28.72 6.96
C HIS A 113 -17.70 29.78 6.14
N GLY A 114 -17.17 30.18 4.98
CA GLY A 114 -17.77 31.17 4.09
C GLY A 114 -17.56 32.63 4.52
N ASP A 115 -16.84 32.87 5.61
CA ASP A 115 -16.44 34.20 6.10
C ASP A 115 -14.94 34.51 5.89
N GLY A 116 -14.27 33.68 5.09
CA GLY A 116 -12.83 33.76 4.83
C GLY A 116 -11.98 32.98 5.83
N THR A 117 -12.59 32.34 6.83
CA THR A 117 -11.90 31.44 7.77
C THR A 117 -12.16 29.97 7.42
N SER A 118 -11.24 29.11 7.85
CA SER A 118 -11.36 27.65 7.64
C SER A 118 -10.80 26.88 8.82
N THR A 119 -11.28 25.67 9.04
CA THR A 119 -10.79 24.76 10.09
C THR A 119 -10.62 23.36 9.57
N THR A 120 -9.64 22.61 10.10
CA THR A 120 -9.43 21.20 9.77
C THR A 120 -9.53 20.36 11.04
N VAL A 121 -10.37 19.32 11.02
CA VAL A 121 -10.54 18.36 12.12
C VAL A 121 -10.44 16.92 11.62
N VAL A 122 -10.34 15.97 12.56
CA VAL A 122 -10.22 14.53 12.26
C VAL A 122 -11.58 13.83 12.18
N GLY A 123 -12.63 14.40 12.77
CA GLY A 123 -13.96 13.80 12.83
C GLY A 123 -15.02 14.54 12.01
N PRO A 124 -16.10 13.86 11.61
CA PRO A 124 -17.19 14.47 10.83
C PRO A 124 -18.09 15.42 11.64
N GLY A 125 -17.82 15.59 12.94
CA GLY A 125 -18.71 16.25 13.88
C GLY A 125 -19.94 15.39 14.22
N ALA A 126 -20.79 15.91 15.09
CA ALA A 126 -22.07 15.30 15.44
C ALA A 126 -23.06 16.38 15.90
N SER A 127 -24.35 16.09 15.85
CA SER A 127 -25.37 17.01 16.37
C SER A 127 -25.28 17.15 17.88
N TRP A 128 -25.73 18.29 18.43
CA TRP A 128 -25.77 18.49 19.89
C TRP A 128 -26.52 17.37 20.62
N ARG A 129 -27.61 16.88 20.04
CA ARG A 129 -28.39 15.76 20.56
C ARG A 129 -27.57 14.47 20.65
N GLU A 130 -26.78 14.15 19.63
CA GLU A 130 -25.90 12.98 19.62
C GLU A 130 -24.76 13.11 20.64
N LEU A 131 -24.30 14.36 20.87
CA LEU A 131 -23.30 14.69 21.87
C LEU A 131 -23.85 14.81 23.29
N GLY A 132 -25.18 14.79 23.48
CA GLY A 132 -25.82 15.03 24.77
C GLY A 132 -25.62 16.46 25.29
N GLN A 133 -25.41 17.42 24.39
CA GLN A 133 -25.13 18.82 24.70
C GLN A 133 -26.36 19.70 24.51
N GLN A 134 -26.37 20.86 25.18
CA GLN A 134 -27.39 21.88 24.98
C GLN A 134 -27.11 22.67 23.70
N ASP A 135 -28.15 23.28 23.13
CA ASP A 135 -27.99 24.17 21.99
C ASP A 135 -27.00 25.30 22.30
N PHE A 136 -26.23 25.70 21.27
CA PHE A 136 -25.16 26.69 21.35
C PHE A 136 -23.97 26.31 22.26
N THR A 137 -23.87 25.06 22.68
CA THR A 137 -22.64 24.55 23.33
C THR A 137 -21.53 24.39 22.26
N PRO A 138 -20.30 24.89 22.51
CA PRO A 138 -19.19 24.64 21.61
C PRO A 138 -18.90 23.14 21.44
N THR A 139 -18.69 22.73 20.20
CA THR A 139 -18.25 21.40 19.77
C THR A 139 -16.89 21.50 19.08
N ASP A 140 -16.24 20.35 18.81
CA ASP A 140 -14.99 20.30 18.04
C ASP A 140 -15.10 20.91 16.64
N THR A 141 -16.33 20.99 16.11
CA THR A 141 -16.64 21.50 14.77
C THR A 141 -17.47 22.77 14.82
N SER A 142 -17.47 23.48 15.96
CA SER A 142 -18.16 24.75 16.08
C SER A 142 -17.37 25.90 15.47
N HIS A 143 -18.08 26.86 14.90
CA HIS A 143 -17.55 28.15 14.45
C HIS A 143 -18.36 29.31 15.01
N VAL A 144 -17.71 30.45 15.25
CA VAL A 144 -18.37 31.67 15.73
C VAL A 144 -18.17 32.75 14.67
N TYR A 145 -19.28 33.21 14.11
CA TYR A 145 -19.28 34.30 13.13
C TYR A 145 -19.23 35.66 13.84
N GLU A 146 -18.30 36.52 13.41
CA GLU A 146 -18.09 37.86 14.00
C GLU A 146 -18.99 38.95 13.39
N SER A 147 -19.56 38.70 12.23
CA SER A 147 -20.39 39.68 11.51
C SER A 147 -21.56 39.00 10.78
N VAL A 148 -22.59 39.79 10.49
CA VAL A 148 -23.72 39.34 9.67
C VAL A 148 -23.25 39.23 8.22
N GLY A 149 -23.53 38.09 7.60
CA GLY A 149 -23.21 37.86 6.20
C GLY A 149 -23.94 36.64 5.64
N ILE A 150 -23.85 36.45 4.33
CA ILE A 150 -24.34 35.26 3.63
C ILE A 150 -23.17 34.31 3.35
N GLY A 151 -22.85 33.45 4.32
CA GLY A 151 -21.87 32.38 4.15
C GLY A 151 -22.53 31.08 3.70
N ARG A 152 -21.83 30.28 2.89
CA ARG A 152 -22.17 28.86 2.68
C ARG A 152 -20.97 28.04 3.09
N CYS A 153 -21.17 27.11 4.03
CA CYS A 153 -20.13 26.16 4.38
C CYS A 153 -19.91 25.16 3.25
N ARG A 154 -18.65 24.78 3.02
CA ARG A 154 -18.23 23.77 2.04
C ARG A 154 -17.24 22.80 2.65
#